data_AF-A0A956RHZ0-F1
#
_entry.id   AF-A0A956RHZ0-F1
#
_cell.length_a   1.000
_cell.length_b   1.000
_cell.length_c   1.000
_cell.angle_alpha   90.00
_cell.angle_beta   90.00
_cell.angle_gamma   90.00
#
_symmetry.space_group_name_H-M   'P 1'
#
loop_
_entity.id
_entity.type
_entity.pdbx_description
1 polymer ?
#
loop_
_entity_poly.entity_id
_entity_poly.type
_entity_poly.pdbx_seq_one_letter_code
_entity_poly.pdbx_strand_id
1 'polypeptide(L)'
;MSSAKQGSAGASDGGAEQMQKIVSLCKRRGFVFQSSEIYGGLRSAYDYGPMGAELKRNLMNEWWRAMVHSREDIVGIDASIIMHPEVWRASGHLAGFSDPLVDCKVCGERFRADKAPKLAEGEDAPITLSDKGRAKAALARIVELGVTLERRKNVLHGAKAGGAGYVCPNCGSPYLSDERQFNLMFRTSLGPVDPIGDILREAREGIAAGEAEGALRSRVEAALASSSVYLRPETAQAMFVQFLNVVQSMSVKVPFGIAQ
;
A
#
# COMPACT_ATOMS: atom_id res chain seq x y z
N MET A 1 -32.22 47.42 -5.34
CA MET A 1 -30.84 47.44 -4.81
C MET A 1 -30.74 46.32 -3.78
N SER A 2 -30.46 45.09 -4.24
CA SER A 2 -29.13 44.52 -4.46
C SER A 2 -28.53 43.95 -3.17
N SER A 3 -28.69 42.65 -2.97
CA SER A 3 -27.54 41.75 -2.88
C SER A 3 -28.02 40.32 -2.87
N ALA A 4 -27.89 39.68 -4.04
CA ALA A 4 -27.99 38.25 -4.19
C ALA A 4 -26.91 37.58 -3.33
N LYS A 5 -27.32 36.72 -2.40
CA LYS A 5 -26.42 35.71 -1.83
C LYS A 5 -26.13 34.70 -2.93
N GLN A 6 -25.02 34.91 -3.63
CA GLN A 6 -24.35 33.83 -4.37
C GLN A 6 -23.83 32.83 -3.33
N GLY A 7 -24.64 31.82 -3.04
CA GLY A 7 -24.14 30.60 -2.42
C GLY A 7 -23.33 29.86 -3.48
N SER A 8 -22.01 29.93 -3.37
CA SER A 8 -21.10 29.11 -4.16
C SER A 8 -21.44 27.65 -3.93
N ALA A 9 -22.09 27.01 -4.90
CA ALA A 9 -22.25 25.57 -4.95
C ALA A 9 -20.85 24.95 -5.04
N GLY A 10 -20.37 24.44 -3.90
CA GLY A 10 -19.11 23.70 -3.83
C GLY A 10 -19.25 22.39 -4.58
N ALA A 11 -18.78 22.37 -5.83
CA ALA A 11 -18.59 21.15 -6.59
C ALA A 11 -17.45 20.33 -5.97
N SER A 12 -17.75 19.49 -4.98
CA SER A 12 -16.89 18.36 -4.53
C SER A 12 -17.55 17.39 -3.53
N ASP A 13 -18.72 17.72 -2.95
CA ASP A 13 -19.28 16.93 -1.82
C ASP A 13 -20.17 15.74 -2.24
N GLY A 14 -20.82 15.83 -3.41
CA GLY A 14 -21.80 14.82 -3.83
C GLY A 14 -21.22 13.42 -4.10
N GLY A 15 -19.98 13.33 -4.60
CA GLY A 15 -19.33 12.06 -4.89
C GLY A 15 -18.91 11.31 -3.62
N ALA A 16 -18.44 12.03 -2.59
CA ALA A 16 -18.08 11.45 -1.31
C ALA A 16 -19.32 10.92 -0.57
N GLU A 17 -20.41 11.69 -0.57
CA GLU A 17 -21.69 11.27 0.03
C GLU A 17 -22.27 10.02 -0.69
N GLN A 18 -22.21 9.99 -2.02
CA GLN A 18 -22.62 8.83 -2.82
C GLN A 18 -21.78 7.59 -2.49
N MET A 19 -20.45 7.73 -2.41
CA MET A 19 -19.56 6.63 -2.05
C MET A 19 -19.91 6.06 -0.66
N GLN A 20 -20.18 6.91 0.32
CA GLN A 20 -20.61 6.48 1.65
C GLN A 20 -21.95 5.70 1.60
N LYS A 21 -22.90 6.14 0.78
CA LYS A 21 -24.16 5.42 0.57
C LYS A 21 -23.93 4.03 -0.03
N ILE A 22 -23.01 3.91 -1.00
CA ILE A 22 -22.64 2.62 -1.62
C ILE A 22 -21.99 1.70 -0.59
N VAL A 23 -20.97 2.18 0.14
CA VAL A 23 -20.30 1.39 1.19
C VAL A 23 -21.30 0.90 2.23
N SER A 24 -22.20 1.78 2.66
CA SER A 24 -23.27 1.45 3.61
C SER A 24 -24.23 0.38 3.06
N LEU A 25 -24.60 0.46 1.78
CA LEU A 25 -25.42 -0.55 1.11
C LEU A 25 -24.69 -1.90 1.02
N CYS A 26 -23.43 -1.90 0.58
CA CYS A 26 -22.62 -3.12 0.45
C CYS A 26 -22.53 -3.87 1.77
N LYS A 27 -22.29 -3.16 2.88
CA LYS A 27 -22.27 -3.76 4.21
C LYS A 27 -23.64 -4.29 4.63
N ARG A 28 -24.70 -3.48 4.54
CA ARG A 28 -26.06 -3.89 4.96
C ARG A 28 -26.63 -5.06 4.16
N ARG A 29 -26.25 -5.20 2.89
CA ARG A 29 -26.79 -6.22 1.97
C ARG A 29 -25.86 -7.43 1.77
N GLY A 30 -24.77 -7.51 2.53
CA GLY A 30 -23.89 -8.68 2.50
C GLY A 30 -23.04 -8.80 1.23
N PHE A 31 -22.57 -7.68 0.68
CA PHE A 31 -21.62 -7.67 -0.44
C PHE A 31 -20.17 -7.65 0.04
N VAL A 32 -19.79 -6.65 0.85
CA VAL A 32 -18.40 -6.46 1.28
C VAL A 32 -18.36 -6.05 2.75
N PHE A 33 -17.46 -6.65 3.51
CA PHE A 33 -17.21 -6.38 4.92
C PHE A 33 -15.75 -5.96 5.14
N GLN A 34 -15.52 -5.18 6.19
CA GLN A 34 -14.17 -4.92 6.66
C GLN A 34 -13.59 -6.24 7.20
N SER A 35 -12.45 -6.69 6.66
CA SER A 35 -11.88 -7.95 7.12
C SER A 35 -11.46 -7.83 8.60
N SER A 36 -11.72 -8.87 9.37
CA SER A 36 -11.45 -8.93 10.82
C SER A 36 -12.11 -7.81 11.64
N GLU A 37 -13.31 -7.35 11.25
CA GLU A 37 -13.98 -6.18 11.84
C GLU A 37 -14.11 -6.25 13.37
N ILE A 38 -14.49 -7.41 13.93
CA ILE A 38 -14.66 -7.59 15.38
C ILE A 38 -13.34 -7.46 16.17
N TYR A 39 -12.20 -7.59 15.50
CA TYR A 39 -10.86 -7.43 16.06
C TYR A 39 -10.24 -6.06 15.75
N GLY A 40 -11.05 -5.09 15.31
CA GLY A 40 -10.60 -3.72 14.99
C GLY A 40 -10.35 -3.50 13.49
N GLY A 41 -10.52 -4.53 12.66
CA GLY A 41 -10.38 -4.44 11.21
C GLY A 41 -8.93 -4.43 10.72
N LEU A 42 -8.68 -5.09 9.59
CA LEU A 42 -7.40 -5.02 8.90
C LEU A 42 -7.47 -4.03 7.72
N ARG A 43 -6.77 -2.91 7.85
CA ARG A 43 -6.75 -1.85 6.82
C ARG A 43 -6.38 -2.44 5.46
N SER A 44 -7.13 -2.04 4.42
CA SER A 44 -6.95 -2.48 3.03
C SER A 44 -7.22 -3.98 2.76
N ALA A 45 -7.79 -4.70 3.72
CA ALA A 45 -8.31 -6.06 3.53
C ALA A 45 -9.83 -6.10 3.73
N TYR A 46 -10.53 -6.79 2.84
CA TYR A 46 -11.99 -6.88 2.83
C TYR A 46 -12.45 -8.29 2.52
N ASP A 47 -13.56 -8.68 3.12
CA ASP A 47 -14.17 -10.00 2.93
C ASP A 47 -15.46 -9.86 2.12
N TYR A 48 -15.68 -10.75 1.14
CA TYR A 48 -16.93 -10.80 0.39
C TYR A 48 -18.00 -11.52 1.21
N GLY A 49 -19.14 -10.85 1.45
CA GLY A 49 -20.31 -11.46 2.08
C GLY A 49 -21.08 -12.38 1.12
N PRO A 50 -22.22 -12.96 1.55
CA PRO A 50 -22.97 -13.93 0.75
C PRO A 50 -23.33 -13.46 -0.66
N MET A 51 -23.83 -12.23 -0.80
CA MET A 51 -24.20 -11.68 -2.11
C MET A 51 -22.97 -11.24 -2.92
N GLY A 52 -21.92 -10.80 -2.23
CA GLY A 52 -20.66 -10.41 -2.86
C GLY A 52 -19.91 -11.59 -3.45
N ALA A 53 -19.93 -12.74 -2.77
CA ALA A 53 -19.35 -13.98 -3.25
C ALA A 53 -20.00 -14.44 -4.56
N GLU A 54 -21.33 -14.46 -4.61
CA GLU A 54 -22.10 -14.80 -5.82
C GLU A 54 -21.82 -13.81 -6.96
N LEU A 55 -21.88 -12.50 -6.68
CA LEU A 55 -21.62 -11.47 -7.70
C LEU A 55 -20.20 -11.60 -8.26
N LYS A 56 -19.19 -11.77 -7.40
CA LYS A 56 -17.80 -11.96 -7.81
C LYS A 56 -17.66 -13.22 -8.67
N ARG A 57 -18.25 -14.34 -8.26
CA ARG A 57 -18.19 -15.61 -9.00
C ARG A 57 -18.85 -15.48 -10.37
N ASN A 58 -20.02 -14.87 -10.45
CA ASN A 58 -20.72 -14.64 -11.71
C ASN A 58 -19.89 -13.78 -12.67
N LEU A 59 -19.30 -12.69 -12.17
CA LEU A 59 -18.46 -11.82 -12.99
C LEU A 59 -17.20 -12.54 -13.49
N MET A 60 -16.52 -13.29 -12.63
CA MET A 60 -15.35 -14.10 -13.01
C MET A 60 -15.70 -15.16 -14.06
N ASN A 61 -16.83 -15.85 -13.88
CA ASN A 61 -17.30 -16.87 -14.82
C ASN A 61 -17.66 -16.27 -16.18
N GLU A 62 -18.32 -15.11 -16.22
CA GLU A 62 -18.64 -14.42 -17.46
C GLU A 62 -17.39 -13.93 -18.19
N TRP A 63 -16.42 -13.38 -17.45
CA TRP A 63 -15.13 -13.00 -18.03
C TRP A 63 -14.39 -14.22 -18.59
N TRP A 64 -14.34 -15.32 -17.85
CA TRP A 64 -13.67 -16.55 -18.29
C TRP A 64 -14.36 -17.16 -19.50
N ARG A 65 -15.69 -17.16 -19.53
CA ARG A 65 -16.46 -17.60 -20.69
C ARG A 65 -16.11 -16.77 -21.93
N ALA A 66 -16.11 -15.43 -21.80
CA ALA A 66 -15.84 -14.53 -22.91
C ALA A 66 -14.40 -14.60 -23.41
N MET A 67 -13.42 -14.70 -22.49
CA MET A 67 -12.00 -14.67 -22.84
C MET A 67 -11.42 -16.03 -23.19
N VAL A 68 -11.85 -17.10 -22.54
CA VAL A 68 -11.23 -18.43 -22.68
C VAL A 68 -12.16 -19.38 -23.43
N HIS A 69 -13.42 -19.52 -23.03
CA HIS A 69 -14.31 -20.51 -23.68
C HIS A 69 -14.79 -20.09 -25.06
N SER A 70 -15.03 -18.79 -25.29
CA SER A 70 -15.56 -18.27 -26.56
C SER A 70 -14.47 -17.94 -27.58
N ARG A 71 -13.19 -18.13 -27.23
CA ARG A 71 -12.05 -17.83 -28.08
C ARG A 71 -11.19 -19.06 -28.28
N GLU A 72 -10.80 -19.31 -29.53
CA GLU A 72 -9.94 -20.45 -29.87
C GLU A 72 -8.44 -20.14 -29.67
N ASP A 73 -8.09 -18.87 -29.50
CA ASP A 73 -6.72 -18.37 -29.44
C ASP A 73 -6.26 -18.03 -28.02
N ILE A 74 -7.03 -18.35 -26.98
CA ILE A 74 -6.66 -18.10 -25.58
C ILE A 74 -6.79 -19.39 -24.76
N VAL A 75 -5.75 -19.71 -24.00
CA VAL A 75 -5.72 -20.86 -23.10
C VAL A 75 -5.63 -20.41 -21.65
N GLY A 76 -6.34 -21.10 -20.76
CA GLY A 76 -6.37 -20.78 -19.33
C GLY A 76 -5.32 -21.54 -18.54
N ILE A 77 -4.72 -20.88 -17.55
CA ILE A 77 -3.90 -21.51 -16.50
C ILE A 77 -4.33 -21.00 -15.12
N ASP A 78 -3.97 -21.72 -14.06
CA ASP A 78 -4.05 -21.24 -12.68
C ASP A 78 -2.74 -21.57 -11.95
N ALA A 79 -1.94 -20.55 -11.67
CA ALA A 79 -0.63 -20.71 -11.04
C ALA A 79 -0.62 -20.33 -9.56
N SER A 80 0.43 -20.79 -8.87
CA SER A 80 0.67 -20.47 -7.46
C SER A 80 0.81 -18.97 -7.20
N ILE A 81 0.39 -18.53 -6.02
CA ILE A 81 0.59 -17.15 -5.53
C ILE A 81 2.06 -16.93 -5.15
N ILE A 82 2.69 -17.95 -4.58
CA ILE A 82 4.11 -17.94 -4.20
C ILE A 82 4.92 -18.45 -5.39
N MET A 83 5.94 -17.69 -5.80
CA MET A 83 6.85 -18.03 -6.88
C MET A 83 8.31 -17.88 -6.44
N HIS A 84 9.21 -18.54 -7.15
CA HIS A 84 10.64 -18.49 -6.87
C HIS A 84 11.19 -17.04 -6.94
N PRO A 85 12.02 -16.58 -5.98
CA PRO A 85 12.50 -15.19 -5.91
C PRO A 85 13.15 -14.67 -7.19
N GLU A 86 13.86 -15.54 -7.91
CA GLU A 86 14.54 -15.17 -9.17
C GLU A 86 13.56 -14.72 -10.26
N VAL A 87 12.29 -15.14 -10.23
CA VAL A 87 11.26 -14.62 -11.15
C VAL A 87 11.08 -13.11 -10.93
N TRP A 88 11.06 -12.67 -9.67
CA TRP A 88 10.90 -11.26 -9.31
C TRP A 88 12.18 -10.44 -9.50
N ARG A 89 13.35 -11.10 -9.43
CA ARG A 89 14.63 -10.50 -9.81
C ARG A 89 14.68 -10.26 -11.32
N ALA A 90 14.40 -11.29 -12.11
CA ALA A 90 14.46 -11.25 -13.56
C ALA A 90 13.45 -10.27 -14.17
N SER A 91 12.25 -10.18 -13.59
CA SER A 91 11.23 -9.21 -14.02
C SER A 91 11.49 -7.78 -13.51
N GLY A 92 12.51 -7.56 -12.67
CA GLY A 92 12.85 -6.24 -12.13
C GLY A 92 12.02 -5.77 -10.94
N HIS A 93 11.05 -6.55 -10.47
CA HIS A 93 10.19 -6.18 -9.34
C HIS A 93 10.98 -5.96 -8.04
N LEU A 94 12.04 -6.72 -7.80
CA LEU A 94 12.88 -6.53 -6.61
C LEU A 94 13.61 -5.18 -6.59
N ALA A 95 13.94 -4.64 -7.77
CA ALA A 95 14.68 -3.39 -7.90
C ALA A 95 13.78 -2.15 -8.12
N GLY A 96 12.67 -2.30 -8.86
CA GLY A 96 11.88 -1.16 -9.34
C GLY A 96 10.43 -1.11 -8.85
N PHE A 97 9.92 -2.14 -8.18
CA PHE A 97 8.54 -2.15 -7.69
C PHE A 97 8.43 -1.46 -6.32
N SER A 98 8.69 -0.15 -6.31
CA SER A 98 8.70 0.67 -5.10
C SER A 98 7.88 1.95 -5.25
N ASP A 99 7.25 2.36 -4.15
CA ASP A 99 6.62 3.66 -4.02
C ASP A 99 7.46 4.59 -3.12
N PRO A 100 7.45 5.91 -3.38
CA PRO A 100 8.04 6.89 -2.47
C PRO A 100 7.14 7.02 -1.23
N LEU A 101 7.62 6.52 -0.09
CA LEU A 101 6.96 6.64 1.20
C LEU A 101 7.62 7.71 2.07
N VAL A 102 6.76 8.38 2.82
CA VAL A 102 7.12 9.43 3.77
C VAL A 102 6.37 9.21 5.08
N ASP A 103 7.06 9.42 6.19
CA ASP A 103 6.50 9.37 7.55
C ASP A 103 6.23 10.78 8.06
N CYS A 104 5.01 11.02 8.55
CA CYS A 104 4.71 12.25 9.28
C CYS A 104 5.33 12.19 10.68
N LYS A 105 6.21 13.13 11.01
CA LYS A 105 6.86 13.20 12.34
C LYS A 105 5.90 13.57 13.47
N VAL A 106 4.71 14.08 13.12
CA VAL A 106 3.69 14.53 14.08
C VAL A 106 2.69 13.43 14.42
N CYS A 107 1.95 12.95 13.42
CA CYS A 107 0.90 11.93 13.65
C CYS A 107 1.39 10.49 13.45
N GLY A 108 2.58 10.27 12.88
CA GLY A 108 3.12 8.94 12.59
C GLY A 108 2.49 8.26 11.38
N GLU A 109 1.61 8.93 10.63
CA GLU A 109 1.02 8.36 9.43
C GLU A 109 2.09 8.16 8.35
N ARG A 110 2.06 7.00 7.70
CA ARG A 110 2.87 6.69 6.52
C ARG A 110 2.02 6.84 5.29
N PHE A 111 2.47 7.66 4.35
CA PHE A 111 1.73 7.92 3.13
C PHE A 111 2.67 8.06 1.93
N ARG A 112 2.06 7.93 0.76
CA ARG A 112 2.73 8.08 -0.53
C ARG A 112 2.95 9.54 -0.86
N ALA A 113 4.20 9.95 -1.12
CA ALA A 113 4.55 11.34 -1.43
C ALA A 113 3.81 11.86 -2.66
N ASP A 114 3.67 11.03 -3.70
CA ASP A 114 3.02 11.39 -4.97
C ASP A 114 1.51 11.65 -4.85
N LYS A 115 0.87 11.14 -3.78
CA LYS A 115 -0.58 11.29 -3.52
C LYS A 115 -0.89 12.27 -2.38
N ALA A 116 0.13 12.90 -1.82
CA ALA A 116 -0.04 13.84 -0.72
C ALA A 116 -0.64 15.17 -1.21
N PRO A 117 -1.44 15.87 -0.38
CA PRO A 117 -1.89 17.23 -0.67
C PRO A 117 -0.70 18.16 -0.91
N LYS A 118 -0.67 18.77 -2.10
CA LYS A 118 0.37 19.72 -2.47
C LYS A 118 0.10 21.07 -1.81
N LEU A 119 1.14 21.68 -1.28
CA LEU A 119 1.09 22.99 -0.63
C LEU A 119 2.39 23.72 -0.97
N ALA A 120 2.28 24.96 -1.48
CA ALA A 120 3.46 25.68 -1.95
C ALA A 120 4.34 26.12 -0.78
N GLU A 121 5.66 26.16 -1.00
CA GLU A 121 6.61 26.54 0.04
C GLU A 121 6.25 27.90 0.66
N GLY A 122 6.24 27.95 2.00
CA GLY A 122 5.92 29.16 2.76
C GLY A 122 4.43 29.43 3.00
N GLU A 123 3.52 28.65 2.39
CA GLU A 123 2.08 28.72 2.70
C GLU A 123 1.78 28.17 4.11
N ASP A 124 0.71 28.70 4.71
CA ASP A 124 0.29 28.29 6.05
C ASP A 124 -0.26 26.85 6.03
N ALA A 125 0.32 25.99 6.85
CA ALA A 125 0.01 24.57 6.97
C ALA A 125 -0.58 24.26 8.36
N PRO A 126 -1.85 24.62 8.66
CA PRO A 126 -2.44 24.37 9.96
C PRO A 126 -2.55 22.87 10.25
N ILE A 127 -1.98 22.44 11.37
CA ILE A 127 -1.97 21.02 11.74
C ILE A 127 -3.23 20.71 12.53
N THR A 128 -4.13 19.91 11.95
CA THR A 128 -5.41 19.53 12.57
C THR A 128 -5.33 18.09 13.07
N LEU A 129 -5.63 17.89 14.35
CA LEU A 129 -5.62 16.57 14.98
C LEU A 129 -7.01 16.19 15.50
N SER A 130 -7.26 14.88 15.65
CA SER A 130 -8.55 14.31 16.03
C SER A 130 -9.05 14.80 17.38
N ASP A 131 -8.15 15.08 18.32
CA ASP A 131 -8.49 15.48 19.68
C ASP A 131 -7.42 16.38 20.33
N LYS A 132 -7.81 17.02 21.45
CA LYS A 132 -6.96 17.95 22.21
C LYS A 132 -5.75 17.25 22.87
N GLY A 133 -5.87 15.97 23.20
CA GLY A 133 -4.81 15.18 23.83
C GLY A 133 -3.67 14.91 22.86
N ARG A 134 -4.00 14.44 21.66
CA ARG A 134 -3.06 14.27 20.54
C ARG A 134 -2.44 15.59 20.12
N ALA A 135 -3.20 16.69 20.11
CA ALA A 135 -2.64 18.02 19.85
C ALA A 135 -1.59 18.46 20.89
N LYS A 136 -1.76 18.10 22.17
CA LYS A 136 -0.75 18.35 23.22
C LYS A 136 0.51 17.52 22.98
N ALA A 137 0.35 16.23 22.69
CA ALA A 137 1.47 15.31 22.45
C ALA A 137 2.26 15.71 21.19
N ALA A 138 1.55 16.06 20.12
CA ALA A 138 2.12 16.58 18.88
C ALA A 138 2.94 17.86 19.12
N LEU A 139 2.42 18.81 19.89
CA LEU A 139 3.14 20.04 20.22
C LEU A 139 4.45 19.74 20.96
N ALA A 140 4.45 18.82 21.94
CA ALA A 140 5.66 18.42 22.64
C ALA A 140 6.74 17.87 21.69
N ARG A 141 6.34 17.02 20.73
CA ARG A 141 7.25 16.47 19.71
C ARG A 141 7.79 17.53 18.74
N ILE A 142 6.98 18.54 18.41
CA ILE A 142 7.40 19.62 17.50
C ILE A 142 8.35 20.59 18.20
N VAL A 143 8.16 20.84 19.50
CA VAL A 143 9.10 21.62 20.31
C VAL A 143 10.47 20.93 20.38
N GLU A 144 10.51 19.60 20.47
CA GLU A 144 11.77 18.83 20.36
C GLU A 144 12.47 19.00 19.00
N LEU A 145 11.71 19.28 17.93
CA LEU A 145 12.25 19.61 16.60
C LEU A 145 12.71 21.08 16.49
N GLY A 146 12.67 21.85 17.59
CA GLY A 146 13.10 23.24 17.63
C GLY A 146 12.08 24.24 17.08
N VAL A 147 10.83 23.81 16.83
CA VAL A 147 9.79 24.68 16.27
C VAL A 147 8.72 25.00 17.32
N THR A 148 8.42 26.29 17.48
CA THR A 148 7.37 26.73 18.41
C THR A 148 6.09 27.04 17.64
N LEU A 149 4.99 26.37 18.00
CA LEU A 149 3.68 26.55 17.39
C LEU A 149 2.64 26.97 18.43
N GLU A 150 1.65 27.75 18.00
CA GLU A 150 0.52 28.12 18.85
C GLU A 150 -0.58 27.05 18.78
N ARG A 151 -0.93 26.46 19.93
CA ARG A 151 -2.07 25.53 20.00
C ARG A 151 -3.38 26.26 20.29
N ARG A 152 -4.34 26.13 19.38
CA ARG A 152 -5.74 26.55 19.59
C ARG A 152 -6.64 25.32 19.50
N LYS A 153 -7.13 24.85 20.66
CA LYS A 153 -7.92 23.61 20.79
C LYS A 153 -7.18 22.38 20.21
N ASN A 154 -7.65 21.82 19.10
CA ASN A 154 -7.10 20.65 18.42
C ASN A 154 -6.28 21.03 17.16
N VAL A 155 -6.04 22.33 16.93
CA VAL A 155 -5.29 22.84 15.78
C VAL A 155 -4.00 23.52 16.26
N LEU A 156 -2.89 23.26 15.56
CA LEU A 156 -1.61 23.95 15.75
C LEU A 156 -1.41 24.94 14.60
N HIS A 157 -1.17 26.20 14.95
CA HIS A 157 -0.95 27.31 14.01
C HIS A 157 0.51 27.75 14.01
N GLY A 158 0.94 28.34 12.89
CA GLY A 158 2.31 28.85 12.70
C GLY A 158 3.25 27.88 11.97
N ALA A 159 2.76 26.70 11.57
CA ALA A 159 3.53 25.80 10.71
C ALA A 159 3.42 26.26 9.25
N LYS A 160 4.54 26.25 8.54
CA LYS A 160 4.62 26.60 7.12
C LYS A 160 5.04 25.40 6.29
N ALA A 161 4.51 25.31 5.07
CA ALA A 161 4.93 24.32 4.10
C ALA A 161 6.45 24.42 3.87
N GLY A 162 7.15 23.29 4.01
CA GLY A 162 8.58 23.20 3.70
C GLY A 162 8.82 22.95 2.21
N GLY A 163 10.09 22.89 1.82
CA GLY A 163 10.54 22.66 0.43
C GLY A 163 10.14 21.30 -0.17
N ALA A 164 9.52 20.39 0.60
CA ALA A 164 8.94 19.15 0.07
C ALA A 164 7.75 19.42 -0.88
N GLY A 165 7.06 20.56 -0.73
CA GLY A 165 5.94 20.95 -1.62
C GLY A 165 4.64 20.16 -1.38
N TYR A 166 4.56 19.38 -0.30
CA TYR A 166 3.36 18.66 0.13
C TYR A 166 3.30 18.51 1.65
N VAL A 167 2.11 18.21 2.16
CA VAL A 167 1.83 18.03 3.60
C VAL A 167 1.18 16.68 3.88
N CYS A 168 1.19 16.27 5.15
CA CYS A 168 0.54 15.04 5.57
C CYS A 168 -0.98 15.05 5.24
N PRO A 169 -1.52 14.05 4.54
CA PRO A 169 -2.95 13.99 4.20
C PRO A 169 -3.86 13.85 5.42
N ASN A 170 -3.36 13.27 6.52
CA ASN A 170 -4.16 13.01 7.70
C ASN A 170 -4.27 14.24 8.62
N CYS A 171 -3.17 14.97 8.81
CA CYS A 171 -3.12 16.07 9.79
C CYS A 171 -2.69 17.42 9.23
N GLY A 172 -2.26 17.52 7.97
CA GLY A 172 -1.78 18.76 7.36
C GLY A 172 -0.36 19.16 7.78
N SER A 173 0.38 18.31 8.49
CA SER A 173 1.72 18.65 8.95
C SER A 173 2.75 18.71 7.82
N PRO A 174 3.58 19.76 7.77
CA PRO A 174 4.73 19.85 6.85
C PRO A 174 6.00 19.15 7.40
N TYR A 175 5.98 18.64 8.63
CA TYR A 175 7.14 18.01 9.25
C TYR A 175 7.21 16.53 8.89
N LEU A 176 7.95 16.26 7.84
CA LEU A 176 8.03 14.95 7.20
C LEU A 176 9.44 14.35 7.34
N SER A 177 9.55 13.02 7.23
CA SER A 177 10.82 12.35 6.98
C SER A 177 11.28 12.58 5.54
N ASP A 178 12.52 12.21 5.26
CA ASP A 178 12.98 12.10 3.88
C ASP A 178 12.18 11.02 3.13
N GLU A 179 12.06 11.21 1.81
CA GLU A 179 11.45 10.24 0.92
C GLU A 179 12.31 8.97 0.86
N ARG A 180 11.67 7.82 1.08
CA ARG A 180 12.31 6.51 0.94
C ARG A 180 11.54 5.65 -0.03
N GLN A 181 12.27 4.94 -0.88
CA GLN A 181 11.68 3.91 -1.74
C GLN A 181 11.35 2.68 -0.90
N PHE A 182 10.08 2.27 -0.92
CA PHE A 182 9.63 1.07 -0.23
C PHE A 182 9.12 0.05 -1.23
N ASN A 183 9.76 -1.13 -1.27
CA ASN A 183 9.32 -2.21 -2.13
C ASN A 183 7.96 -2.73 -1.67
N LEU A 184 7.00 -2.81 -2.59
CA LEU A 184 5.62 -3.17 -2.30
C LEU A 184 5.38 -4.69 -2.24
N MET A 185 6.37 -5.52 -2.56
CA MET A 185 6.22 -6.97 -2.52
C MET A 185 6.18 -7.49 -1.08
N PHE A 186 5.19 -8.32 -0.79
CA PHE A 186 5.10 -9.03 0.47
C PHE A 186 6.10 -10.18 0.50
N ARG A 187 7.19 -9.99 1.24
CA ARG A 187 8.16 -11.05 1.56
C ARG A 187 7.62 -11.92 2.68
N THR A 188 7.72 -13.23 2.52
CA THR A 188 7.47 -14.24 3.55
C THR A 188 8.59 -15.29 3.53
N SER A 189 8.59 -16.21 4.48
CA SER A 189 9.56 -17.31 4.53
C SER A 189 8.86 -18.63 4.24
N LEU A 190 9.49 -19.49 3.45
CA LEU A 190 9.03 -20.85 3.17
C LEU A 190 10.03 -21.85 3.73
N GLY A 191 9.56 -22.77 4.56
CA GLY A 191 10.37 -23.81 5.18
C GLY A 191 9.97 -24.07 6.64
N PRO A 192 10.43 -25.19 7.22
CA PRO A 192 10.10 -25.56 8.60
C PRO A 192 10.93 -24.82 9.65
N VAL A 193 12.04 -24.20 9.24
CA VAL A 193 12.97 -23.52 10.15
C VAL A 193 12.67 -22.03 10.16
N ASP A 194 12.35 -21.51 11.33
CA ASP A 194 12.18 -20.09 11.57
C ASP A 194 13.55 -19.38 11.43
N PRO A 195 13.69 -18.40 10.53
CA PRO A 195 14.96 -17.70 10.33
C PRO A 195 15.37 -16.81 11.50
N ILE A 196 14.52 -16.63 12.54
CA ILE A 196 14.86 -15.84 13.73
C ILE A 196 16.20 -16.26 14.35
N GLY A 197 16.49 -17.56 14.41
CA GLY A 197 17.76 -18.06 14.96
C GLY A 197 18.98 -17.57 14.17
N ASP A 198 18.88 -17.63 12.84
CA ASP A 198 19.93 -17.16 11.94
C ASP A 198 20.07 -15.63 11.99
N ILE A 199 18.96 -14.89 12.00
CA ILE A 199 18.97 -13.42 12.17
C ILE A 199 19.71 -13.03 13.46
N LEU A 200 19.38 -13.67 14.59
CA LEU A 200 19.99 -13.36 15.88
C LEU A 200 21.48 -13.67 15.90
N ARG A 201 21.91 -14.76 15.25
CA ARG A 201 23.33 -15.11 15.11
C ARG A 201 24.08 -14.05 14.32
N GLU A 202 23.63 -13.77 13.09
CA GLU A 202 24.31 -12.80 12.20
C GLU A 202 24.34 -11.40 12.80
N ALA A 203 23.25 -10.96 13.44
CA ALA A 203 23.19 -9.66 14.10
C ALA A 203 24.17 -9.55 15.27
N ARG A 204 24.27 -10.58 16.13
CA ARG A 204 25.21 -10.60 17.26
C ARG A 204 26.65 -10.57 16.78
N GLU A 205 26.98 -11.36 15.77
CA GLU A 205 28.32 -11.43 15.21
C GLU A 205 28.72 -10.10 14.56
N GLY A 206 27.83 -9.48 13.79
CA GLY A 206 28.14 -8.20 13.15
C GLY A 206 28.31 -7.07 14.16
N ILE A 207 27.49 -7.06 15.22
CA ILE A 207 27.64 -6.09 16.32
C ILE A 207 28.97 -6.31 17.04
N ALA A 208 29.34 -7.56 17.31
CA ALA A 208 30.62 -7.90 17.94
C ALA A 208 31.83 -7.52 17.06
N ALA A 209 31.67 -7.58 15.72
CA ALA A 209 32.66 -7.14 14.75
C ALA A 209 32.73 -5.61 14.56
N GLY A 210 31.83 -4.85 15.20
CA GLY A 210 31.76 -3.38 15.07
C GLY A 210 31.30 -2.92 13.69
N GLU A 211 30.52 -3.72 12.98
CA GLU A 211 30.00 -3.39 11.66
C GLU A 211 29.01 -2.21 11.70
N ALA A 212 29.03 -1.38 10.65
CA ALA A 212 28.05 -0.31 10.48
C ALA A 212 26.65 -0.87 10.17
N GLU A 213 25.60 -0.10 10.46
CA GLU A 213 24.20 -0.51 10.28
C GLU A 213 23.87 -1.03 8.86
N GLY A 214 24.46 -0.43 7.83
CA GLY A 214 24.29 -0.90 6.45
C GLY A 214 24.84 -2.30 6.21
N ALA A 215 26.01 -2.61 6.76
CA ALA A 215 26.63 -3.94 6.65
C ALA A 215 25.85 -4.99 7.45
N LEU A 216 25.41 -4.63 8.66
CA LEU A 216 24.52 -5.47 9.48
C LEU A 216 23.23 -5.82 8.73
N ARG A 217 22.62 -4.84 8.08
CA ARG A 217 21.42 -5.04 7.28
C ARG A 217 21.66 -6.02 6.14
N SER A 218 22.75 -5.86 5.39
CA SER A 218 23.10 -6.78 4.29
C SER A 218 23.35 -8.21 4.77
N ARG A 219 23.99 -8.40 5.95
CA ARG A 219 24.16 -9.73 6.54
C ARG A 219 22.84 -10.39 6.88
N VAL A 220 21.94 -9.66 7.55
CA VAL A 220 20.60 -10.16 7.89
C VAL A 220 19.79 -10.47 6.63
N GLU A 221 19.86 -9.62 5.60
CA GLU A 221 19.18 -9.86 4.33
C GLU A 221 19.68 -11.13 3.63
N ALA A 222 21.00 -11.37 3.66
CA ALA A 222 21.62 -12.57 3.12
C ALA A 222 21.20 -13.85 3.89
N ALA A 223 21.15 -13.78 5.22
CA ALA A 223 20.68 -14.88 6.06
C ALA A 223 19.24 -15.29 5.72
N LEU A 224 18.40 -14.30 5.43
CA LEU A 224 17.01 -14.52 5.07
C LEU A 224 16.83 -14.97 3.62
N ALA A 225 17.79 -14.72 2.72
CA ALA A 225 17.62 -14.91 1.28
C ALA A 225 17.28 -16.37 0.90
N SER A 226 17.82 -17.35 1.63
CA SER A 226 17.65 -18.78 1.34
C SER A 226 16.22 -19.29 1.55
N SER A 227 15.51 -18.77 2.54
CA SER A 227 14.12 -19.16 2.87
C SER A 227 13.08 -18.16 2.36
N SER A 228 13.52 -17.02 1.82
CA SER A 228 12.61 -15.96 1.41
C SER A 228 11.87 -16.29 0.13
N VAL A 229 10.57 -16.10 0.16
CA VAL A 229 9.68 -16.13 -1.00
C VAL A 229 8.76 -14.91 -0.97
N TYR A 230 8.07 -14.66 -2.07
CA TYR A 230 7.21 -13.48 -2.19
C TYR A 230 5.82 -13.87 -2.65
N LEU A 231 4.81 -13.16 -2.14
CA LEU A 231 3.48 -13.17 -2.71
C LEU A 231 3.52 -12.37 -4.01
N ARG A 232 3.01 -12.94 -5.10
CA ARG A 232 2.99 -12.28 -6.40
C ARG A 232 2.26 -10.93 -6.35
N PRO A 233 2.85 -9.84 -6.86
CA PRO A 233 2.16 -8.55 -7.01
C PRO A 233 1.21 -8.51 -8.22
N GLU A 234 1.35 -9.47 -9.15
CA GLU A 234 0.55 -9.58 -10.37
C GLU A 234 0.44 -11.06 -10.83
N THR A 235 -0.45 -11.35 -11.78
CA THR A 235 -0.61 -12.71 -12.34
C THR A 235 0.26 -13.00 -13.56
N ALA A 236 0.83 -11.97 -14.21
CA ALA A 236 1.48 -12.09 -15.51
C ALA A 236 2.74 -12.96 -15.52
N GLN A 237 3.58 -12.87 -14.49
CA GLN A 237 4.83 -13.62 -14.42
C GLN A 237 4.63 -15.14 -14.51
N ALA A 238 3.52 -15.65 -13.98
CA ALA A 238 3.19 -17.06 -14.11
C ALA A 238 2.98 -17.49 -15.57
N MET A 239 2.31 -16.65 -16.37
CA MET A 239 2.06 -16.91 -17.79
C MET A 239 3.37 -16.93 -18.58
N PHE A 240 4.32 -16.04 -18.27
CA PHE A 240 5.64 -16.02 -18.91
C PHE A 240 6.47 -17.26 -18.58
N VAL A 241 6.51 -17.66 -17.31
CA VAL A 241 7.27 -18.85 -16.87
C VAL A 241 6.67 -20.14 -17.44
N GLN A 242 5.35 -20.21 -17.63
CA GLN A 242 4.66 -21.38 -18.15
C GLN A 242 4.54 -21.41 -19.68
N PHE A 243 5.02 -20.38 -20.40
CA PHE A 243 4.84 -20.24 -21.84
C PHE A 243 5.22 -21.50 -22.63
N LEU A 244 6.41 -22.06 -22.40
CA LEU A 244 6.88 -23.26 -23.11
C LEU A 244 6.06 -24.50 -22.76
N ASN A 245 5.67 -24.66 -21.50
CA ASN A 245 4.83 -25.79 -21.06
C ASN A 245 3.46 -25.73 -21.76
N VAL A 246 2.88 -24.55 -21.89
CA VAL A 246 1.59 -24.33 -22.57
C VAL A 246 1.72 -24.58 -24.07
N VAL A 247 2.74 -24.05 -24.74
CA VAL A 247 2.98 -24.29 -26.17
C VAL A 247 3.11 -25.78 -26.46
N GLN A 248 3.84 -26.51 -25.61
CA GLN A 248 4.07 -27.95 -25.78
C GLN A 248 2.82 -28.79 -25.51
N SER A 249 2.11 -28.54 -24.41
CA SER A 249 0.96 -29.36 -24.01
C SER A 249 -0.28 -29.12 -24.86
N MET A 250 -0.50 -27.88 -25.31
CA MET A 250 -1.67 -27.49 -26.10
C MET A 250 -1.39 -27.47 -27.61
N SER A 251 -0.12 -27.61 -28.03
CA SER A 251 0.30 -27.54 -29.44
C SER A 251 -0.18 -26.29 -30.17
N VAL A 252 -0.30 -25.17 -29.44
CA VAL A 252 -0.75 -23.88 -29.97
C VAL A 252 0.33 -23.22 -30.82
N LYS A 253 -0.10 -22.45 -31.83
CA LYS A 253 0.79 -21.67 -32.71
C LYS A 253 0.62 -20.18 -32.41
N VAL A 254 1.71 -19.43 -32.49
CA VAL A 254 1.67 -17.97 -32.34
C VAL A 254 0.93 -17.35 -33.54
N PRO A 255 0.06 -16.34 -33.33
CA PRO A 255 -0.28 -15.73 -32.03
C PRO A 255 -1.36 -16.51 -31.26
N PHE A 256 -1.18 -16.58 -29.94
CA PHE A 256 -2.17 -17.04 -28.97
C PHE A 256 -1.97 -16.26 -27.65
N GLY A 257 -2.97 -16.29 -26.77
CA GLY A 257 -2.95 -15.69 -25.44
C GLY A 257 -3.00 -16.72 -24.33
N ILE A 258 -2.53 -16.35 -23.15
CA ILE A 258 -2.69 -17.10 -21.90
C ILE A 258 -3.53 -16.22 -20.96
N ALA A 259 -4.51 -16.81 -20.29
CA ALA A 259 -5.34 -16.14 -19.29
C ALA A 259 -5.19 -16.83 -17.92
N GLN A 260 -5.29 -16.04 -16.86
CA GLN A 260 -5.30 -16.48 -15.46
C GLN A 260 -6.20 -15.57 -14.63
#